data_AF-A0A098BNZ2-F1
#
_entry.id   AF-A0A098BNZ2-F1
#
_cell.length_a   1.000
_cell.length_b   1.000
_cell.length_c   1.000
_cell.angle_alpha   90.00
_cell.angle_beta   90.00
_cell.angle_gamma   90.00
#
_symmetry.space_group_name_H-M   'P 1'
#
loop_
_entity.id
_entity.type
_entity.pdbx_description
1 polymer ?
#
loop_
_entity_poly.entity_id
_entity_poly.type
_entity_poly.pdbx_seq_one_letter_code
_entity_poly.pdbx_strand_id
1 'polypeptide(L)'
;MHVLLLDVQGRVLEQFLRDGLTPLEADGVRRLAPVHRDLFDNFLFLATTPALGEGSWSQFPTACTMYLSAVGGDLQRPPPLIPPHVAATVAKVLSQFRRTQLGDTFVEGLGRITEHQYQLAAQLFYSLGADLGDGLSAAGLRVYSKMMAARISDGLVHPAVGGHIWSDVPAGPPHRPDSGRDITVLRTIEALSKTWCTAPTDRPQIERMILDRVHTLGWKTEHPDSTSGCPGTWHAQAPPTDDRPPFPHT
;
A
#
# COMPACT_ATOMS: atom_id res chain seq x y z
N MET A 1 23.81 1.92 13.68
CA MET A 1 23.61 0.67 12.91
C MET A 1 22.11 0.56 12.63
N HIS A 2 21.64 1.12 11.51
CA HIS A 2 20.23 1.16 11.12
C HIS A 2 20.06 0.36 9.84
N VAL A 3 19.60 -0.88 9.95
CA VAL A 3 19.14 -1.63 8.78
C VAL A 3 17.69 -1.20 8.55
N LEU A 4 17.53 -0.14 7.76
CA LEU A 4 16.24 0.30 7.27
C LEU A 4 15.80 -0.66 6.14
N LEU A 5 14.52 -1.02 6.15
CA LEU A 5 13.75 -1.66 5.07
C LEU A 5 13.65 -0.76 3.80
N LEU A 6 14.67 0.02 3.47
CA LEU A 6 14.61 1.13 2.51
C LEU A 6 14.50 0.71 1.04
N ASP A 7 14.54 -0.58 0.71
CA ASP A 7 14.43 -1.01 -0.69
C ASP A 7 13.74 -2.38 -0.85
N VAL A 8 12.53 -2.52 -0.31
CA VAL A 8 11.72 -3.74 -0.50
C VAL A 8 11.53 -4.04 -1.99
N GLN A 9 11.31 -3.01 -2.82
CA GLN A 9 11.22 -3.17 -4.26
C GLN A 9 12.54 -3.64 -4.87
N GLY A 10 13.68 -3.05 -4.51
CA GLY A 10 14.99 -3.47 -5.00
C GLY A 10 15.35 -4.89 -4.62
N ARG A 11 15.00 -5.36 -3.41
CA ARG A 11 15.19 -6.77 -3.04
C ARG A 11 14.36 -7.74 -3.90
N VAL A 12 13.12 -7.37 -4.22
CA VAL A 12 12.29 -8.16 -5.14
C VAL A 12 12.84 -8.12 -6.56
N LEU A 13 13.36 -6.99 -7.00
CA LEU A 13 14.05 -6.88 -8.29
C LEU A 13 15.32 -7.74 -8.34
N GLU A 14 16.10 -7.78 -7.26
CA GLU A 14 17.24 -8.68 -7.12
C GLU A 14 16.82 -10.16 -7.18
N GLN A 15 15.68 -10.52 -6.59
CA GLN A 15 15.14 -11.87 -6.67
C GLN A 15 14.71 -12.21 -8.11
N PHE A 16 14.01 -11.31 -8.80
CA PHE A 16 13.64 -11.51 -10.21
C PHE A 16 14.85 -11.64 -11.14
N LEU A 17 15.95 -10.93 -10.86
CA LEU A 17 17.22 -11.12 -11.56
C LEU A 17 17.78 -12.53 -11.36
N ARG A 18 17.67 -13.09 -10.14
CA ARG A 18 18.05 -14.48 -9.86
C ARG A 18 17.14 -15.49 -10.55
N ASP A 19 15.86 -15.14 -10.70
CA ASP A 19 14.83 -15.98 -11.32
C ASP A 19 14.79 -15.88 -12.85
N GLY A 20 15.75 -15.16 -13.46
CA GLY A 20 16.03 -15.22 -14.90
C GLY A 20 15.69 -13.95 -15.69
N LEU A 21 15.32 -12.85 -15.04
CA LEU A 21 15.26 -11.55 -15.73
C LEU A 21 16.65 -11.02 -16.07
N THR A 22 16.77 -10.37 -17.23
CA THR A 22 17.94 -9.58 -17.57
C THR A 22 17.98 -8.26 -16.79
N PRO A 23 19.14 -7.61 -16.62
CA PRO A 23 19.25 -6.29 -16.00
C PRO A 23 18.37 -5.22 -16.67
N LEU A 24 18.19 -5.28 -17.99
CA LEU A 24 17.34 -4.35 -18.74
C LEU A 24 15.85 -4.57 -18.42
N GLU A 25 15.42 -5.83 -18.31
CA GLU A 25 14.04 -6.15 -17.90
C GLU A 25 13.77 -5.74 -16.45
N ALA A 26 14.75 -5.93 -15.55
CA ALA A 26 14.65 -5.49 -14.17
C ALA A 26 14.60 -3.96 -14.04
N ASP A 27 15.33 -3.22 -14.89
CA ASP A 27 15.23 -1.76 -14.92
C ASP A 27 13.88 -1.28 -15.49
N GLY A 28 13.36 -1.97 -16.51
CA GLY A 28 12.06 -1.65 -17.13
C GLY A 28 10.85 -1.73 -16.18
N VAL A 29 10.97 -2.49 -15.09
CA VAL A 29 9.92 -2.62 -14.06
C VAL A 29 10.11 -1.66 -12.88
N ARG A 30 11.18 -0.86 -12.83
CA ARG A 30 11.35 0.14 -11.77
C ARG A 30 10.29 1.24 -11.89
N ARG A 31 9.74 1.64 -10.76
CA ARG A 31 8.78 2.73 -10.63
C ARG A 31 9.18 3.61 -9.44
N LEU A 32 8.86 4.90 -9.53
CA LEU A 32 9.15 5.88 -8.48
C LEU A 32 7.83 6.51 -8.03
N ALA A 33 7.65 6.61 -6.72
CA ALA A 33 6.50 7.27 -6.13
C ALA A 33 6.85 8.71 -5.72
N PRO A 34 5.88 9.65 -5.74
CA PRO A 34 6.05 10.94 -5.10
C PRO A 34 6.39 10.76 -3.61
N VAL A 35 7.36 11.52 -3.11
CA VAL A 35 7.92 11.34 -1.75
C VAL A 35 6.83 11.28 -0.66
N HIS A 36 5.86 12.20 -0.68
CA HIS A 36 4.80 12.22 0.33
C HIS A 36 3.86 11.02 0.24
N ARG A 37 3.59 10.53 -0.98
CA ARG A 37 2.81 9.29 -1.18
C ARG A 37 3.58 8.09 -0.63
N ASP A 38 4.87 8.01 -0.88
CA ASP A 38 5.70 6.91 -0.40
C ASP A 38 5.81 6.90 1.13
N LEU A 39 5.95 8.06 1.76
CA LEU A 39 5.90 8.21 3.22
C LEU A 39 4.55 7.74 3.80
N PHE A 40 3.44 8.08 3.14
CA PHE A 40 2.09 7.69 3.57
C PHE A 40 1.87 6.18 3.46
N ASP A 41 2.26 5.58 2.34
CA ASP A 41 2.17 4.13 2.16
C ASP A 41 3.10 3.40 3.14
N ASN A 42 4.32 3.90 3.37
CA ASN A 42 5.22 3.32 4.37
C ASN A 42 4.64 3.38 5.80
N PHE A 43 3.90 4.44 6.13
CA PHE A 43 3.14 4.50 7.37
C PHE A 43 2.12 3.36 7.46
N LEU A 44 1.29 3.17 6.43
CA LEU A 44 0.28 2.12 6.41
C LEU A 44 0.90 0.72 6.42
N PHE A 45 1.99 0.51 5.69
CA PHE A 45 2.76 -0.73 5.69
C PHE A 45 3.23 -1.10 7.10
N LEU A 46 3.92 -0.18 7.79
CA LEU A 46 4.43 -0.41 9.14
C LEU A 46 3.29 -0.53 10.17
N ALA A 47 2.23 0.25 10.02
CA ALA A 47 1.07 0.19 10.90
C ALA A 47 0.38 -1.18 10.81
N THR A 48 0.29 -1.75 9.61
CA THR A 48 -0.43 -3.02 9.35
C THR A 48 0.41 -4.28 9.56
N THR A 49 1.73 -4.18 9.73
CA THR A 49 2.63 -5.33 9.93
C THR A 49 2.12 -6.36 10.97
N PRO A 50 1.61 -5.95 12.16
CA PRO A 50 1.09 -6.90 13.14
C PRO A 50 -0.12 -7.71 12.65
N ALA A 51 -0.96 -7.12 11.78
CA ALA A 51 -2.11 -7.79 11.18
C ALA A 51 -1.69 -8.85 10.15
N LEU A 52 -0.51 -8.66 9.55
CA LEU A 52 0.12 -9.60 8.63
C LEU A 52 0.77 -10.81 9.34
N GLY A 53 0.71 -10.87 10.69
CA GLY A 53 1.44 -11.88 11.44
C GLY A 53 2.94 -11.63 11.50
N GLU A 54 3.40 -10.47 11.02
CA GLU A 54 4.78 -10.03 11.07
C GLU A 54 4.98 -8.95 12.14
N GLY A 55 6.17 -8.92 12.75
CA GLY A 55 6.49 -7.90 13.74
C GLY A 55 5.59 -7.93 14.98
N SER A 56 5.49 -6.80 15.68
CA SER A 56 4.73 -6.67 16.93
C SER A 56 3.92 -5.37 16.92
N TRP A 57 2.90 -5.26 17.77
CA TRP A 57 2.05 -4.07 17.82
C TRP A 57 2.80 -2.78 18.16
N SER A 58 4.03 -2.83 18.70
CA SER A 58 4.88 -1.64 18.84
C SER A 58 5.31 -1.01 17.51
N GLN A 59 5.06 -1.66 16.37
CA GLN A 59 5.25 -1.07 15.05
C GLN A 59 4.26 0.08 14.78
N PHE A 60 3.03 0.00 15.30
CA PHE A 60 2.04 1.06 15.11
C PHE A 60 2.51 2.43 15.66
N PRO A 61 2.89 2.57 16.95
CA PRO A 61 3.39 3.85 17.46
C PRO A 61 4.71 4.30 16.80
N THR A 62 5.52 3.35 16.32
CA THR A 62 6.73 3.63 15.54
C THR A 62 6.37 4.27 14.19
N ALA A 63 5.43 3.69 13.46
CA ALA A 63 4.90 4.20 12.20
C ALA A 63 4.33 5.61 12.36
N CYS A 64 3.48 5.83 13.38
CA CYS A 64 2.94 7.16 13.67
C CYS A 64 4.06 8.18 13.92
N THR A 65 5.07 7.82 14.72
CA THR A 65 6.18 8.71 15.05
C THR A 65 7.02 9.05 13.82
N MET A 66 7.36 8.07 13.00
CA MET A 66 8.14 8.27 11.78
C MET A 66 7.40 9.16 10.78
N TYR A 67 6.11 8.89 10.54
CA TYR A 67 5.33 9.67 9.59
C TYR A 67 5.13 11.11 10.04
N LEU A 68 4.71 11.34 11.30
CA LEU A 68 4.56 12.68 11.86
C LEU A 68 5.86 13.49 11.80
N SER A 69 7.00 12.83 12.06
CA SER A 69 8.31 13.48 11.96
C SER A 69 8.63 13.87 10.51
N ALA A 70 8.31 13.00 9.55
CA ALA A 70 8.58 13.25 8.14
C ALA A 70 7.71 14.35 7.51
N VAL A 71 6.45 14.48 7.96
CA VAL A 71 5.54 15.54 7.49
C VAL A 71 5.61 16.81 8.36
N GLY A 72 6.50 16.87 9.36
CA GLY A 72 6.61 18.01 10.27
C GLY A 72 5.33 18.28 11.08
N GLY A 73 4.48 17.26 11.27
CA GLY A 73 3.16 17.39 11.88
C GLY A 73 2.07 18.02 10.99
N ASP A 74 2.38 18.40 9.75
CA ASP A 74 1.37 18.89 8.80
C ASP A 74 0.55 17.75 8.22
N LEU A 75 -0.66 17.57 8.77
CA LEU A 75 -1.65 16.58 8.33
C LEU A 75 -2.72 17.19 7.40
N GLN A 76 -2.65 18.50 7.12
CA GLN A 76 -3.64 19.19 6.29
C GLN A 76 -3.36 19.03 4.80
N ARG A 77 -2.10 18.78 4.44
CA ARG A 77 -1.70 18.47 3.06
C ARG A 77 -2.03 17.01 2.75
N PRO A 78 -2.98 16.69 1.86
CA PRO A 78 -3.22 15.31 1.45
C PRO A 78 -2.05 14.79 0.59
N PRO A 79 -1.61 13.54 0.76
CA PRO A 79 -0.65 12.93 -0.15
C PRO A 79 -1.24 12.83 -1.57
N PRO A 80 -0.41 12.96 -2.62
CA PRO A 80 -0.89 12.84 -3.99
C PRO A 80 -1.45 11.43 -4.26
N LEU A 81 -2.48 11.35 -5.11
CA LEU A 81 -3.16 10.10 -5.51
C LEU A 81 -3.88 9.35 -4.35
N ILE A 82 -3.84 9.87 -3.12
CA ILE A 82 -4.66 9.35 -2.02
C ILE A 82 -6.02 10.06 -2.02
N PRO A 83 -7.15 9.33 -2.00
CA PRO A 83 -8.46 9.96 -1.88
C PRO A 83 -8.58 10.81 -0.61
N PRO A 84 -9.21 12.00 -0.67
CA PRO A 84 -9.27 12.91 0.48
C PRO A 84 -9.84 12.30 1.76
N HIS A 85 -10.83 11.41 1.65
CA HIS A 85 -11.43 10.74 2.82
C HIS A 85 -10.47 9.76 3.52
N VAL A 86 -9.60 9.08 2.75
CA VAL A 86 -8.55 8.20 3.29
C VAL A 86 -7.51 9.03 4.02
N ALA A 87 -7.03 10.10 3.39
CA ALA A 87 -6.09 11.03 4.00
C ALA A 87 -6.67 11.66 5.29
N ALA A 88 -7.93 12.09 5.27
CA ALA A 88 -8.62 12.65 6.43
C ALA A 88 -8.77 11.64 7.58
N THR A 89 -9.01 10.36 7.25
CA THR A 89 -9.09 9.29 8.26
C THR A 89 -7.75 9.09 8.96
N VAL A 90 -6.66 9.02 8.20
CA VAL A 90 -5.30 8.93 8.76
C VAL A 90 -4.95 10.16 9.58
N ALA A 91 -5.25 11.36 9.07
CA ALA A 91 -5.03 12.61 9.78
C ALA A 91 -5.77 12.65 11.12
N LYS A 92 -7.03 12.20 11.17
CA LYS A 92 -7.84 12.11 12.40
C LYS A 92 -7.25 11.15 13.43
N VAL A 93 -6.75 9.99 13.00
CA VAL A 93 -6.09 9.03 13.91
C VAL A 93 -4.79 9.64 14.44
N LEU A 94 -3.97 10.20 13.56
CA LEU A 94 -2.68 10.79 13.93
C LEU A 94 -2.80 12.05 14.80
N SER A 95 -3.87 12.84 14.66
CA SER A 95 -4.10 14.00 15.54
C SER A 95 -4.39 13.62 16.99
N GLN A 96 -4.86 12.39 17.22
CA GLN A 96 -5.11 11.83 18.55
C GLN A 96 -3.90 11.02 19.09
N PHE A 97 -2.90 10.78 18.24
CA PHE A 97 -1.73 10.01 18.62
C PHE A 97 -0.90 10.77 19.65
N ARG A 98 -0.57 10.07 20.74
CA ARG A 98 0.43 10.52 21.71
C ARG A 98 1.46 9.43 21.95
N ARG A 99 2.70 9.85 22.15
CA ARG A 99 3.77 8.95 22.63
C ARG A 99 3.41 8.47 24.04
N THR A 100 3.97 7.33 24.40
CA THR A 100 3.81 6.73 25.73
C THR A 100 4.20 7.71 26.83
N GLN A 101 3.36 7.82 27.84
CA GLN A 101 3.54 8.66 29.02
C GLN A 101 3.65 7.81 30.28
N LEU A 102 4.19 8.40 31.36
CA LEU A 102 4.21 7.75 32.67
C LEU A 102 2.77 7.47 33.13
N GLY A 103 2.49 6.23 33.52
CA GLY A 103 1.16 5.81 33.97
C GLY A 103 0.24 5.26 32.87
N ASP A 104 0.70 5.22 31.61
CA ASP A 104 -0.05 4.52 30.56
C ASP A 104 -0.11 3.00 30.83
N THR A 105 -1.28 2.41 30.63
CA THR A 105 -1.49 0.95 30.67
C THR A 105 -1.06 0.32 29.35
N PHE A 106 -0.26 -0.75 29.43
CA PHE A 106 0.13 -1.56 28.27
C PHE A 106 -0.86 -2.69 28.04
N VAL A 107 -1.10 -3.02 26.77
CA VAL A 107 -1.92 -4.19 26.43
C VAL A 107 -1.11 -5.45 26.66
N GLU A 108 -1.60 -6.32 27.55
CA GLU A 108 -0.94 -7.58 27.86
C GLU A 108 -0.82 -8.47 26.62
N GLY A 109 0.34 -9.12 26.45
CA GLY A 109 0.58 -10.05 25.35
C GLY A 109 0.79 -9.42 23.97
N LEU A 110 0.62 -8.10 23.79
CA LEU A 110 0.76 -7.42 22.49
C LEU A 110 2.07 -6.61 22.33
N GLY A 111 3.02 -6.77 23.25
CA GLY A 111 4.30 -6.06 23.23
C GLY A 111 4.19 -4.63 23.77
N ARG A 112 5.11 -3.73 23.36
CA ARG A 112 5.18 -2.34 23.86
C ARG A 112 4.18 -1.43 23.14
N ILE A 113 2.89 -1.67 23.33
CA ILE A 113 1.80 -0.80 22.88
C ILE A 113 0.89 -0.46 24.06
N THR A 114 0.49 0.81 24.18
CA THR A 114 -0.47 1.24 25.21
C THR A 114 -1.91 0.97 24.76
N GLU A 115 -2.85 0.88 25.69
CA GLU A 115 -4.28 0.71 25.37
C GLU A 115 -4.79 1.80 24.41
N HIS A 116 -4.41 3.07 24.64
CA HIS A 116 -4.75 4.19 23.77
C HIS A 116 -4.19 4.00 22.35
N GLN A 117 -2.93 3.60 22.22
CA GLN A 117 -2.31 3.36 20.91
C GLN A 117 -2.97 2.19 20.18
N TYR A 118 -3.35 1.14 20.91
CA TYR A 118 -4.08 0.00 20.36
C TYR A 118 -5.48 0.38 19.88
N GLN A 119 -6.20 1.24 20.63
CA GLN A 119 -7.48 1.80 20.21
C GLN A 119 -7.36 2.64 18.92
N LEU A 120 -6.29 3.43 18.78
CA LEU A 120 -6.02 4.18 17.56
C LEU A 120 -5.70 3.27 16.36
N ALA A 121 -4.94 2.19 16.59
CA ALA A 121 -4.71 1.17 15.56
C ALA A 121 -6.03 0.52 15.13
N ALA A 122 -6.89 0.19 16.09
CA ALA A 122 -8.22 -0.34 15.82
C ALA A 122 -9.09 0.63 15.03
N GLN A 123 -9.11 1.90 15.41
CA GLN A 123 -9.81 2.95 14.67
C GLN A 123 -9.33 3.04 13.22
N LEU A 124 -8.01 3.05 12.99
CA LEU A 124 -7.43 3.11 11.66
C LEU A 124 -7.87 1.90 10.81
N PHE A 125 -7.71 0.69 11.34
CA PHE A 125 -7.98 -0.54 10.61
C PHE A 125 -9.46 -0.69 10.28
N TYR A 126 -10.36 -0.44 11.24
CA TYR A 126 -11.80 -0.53 10.96
C TYR A 126 -12.28 0.58 10.03
N SER A 127 -11.72 1.78 10.10
CA SER A 127 -12.15 2.89 9.24
C SER A 127 -11.72 2.70 7.78
N LEU A 128 -10.52 2.19 7.54
CA LEU A 128 -9.98 2.00 6.18
C LEU A 128 -10.25 0.59 5.62
N GLY A 129 -10.20 -0.41 6.49
CA GLY A 129 -10.35 -1.82 6.17
C GLY A 129 -11.78 -2.34 6.32
N ALA A 130 -12.71 -1.56 6.90
CA ALA A 130 -14.05 -1.97 7.29
C ALA A 130 -14.11 -3.01 8.41
N ASP A 131 -15.10 -2.86 9.31
CA ASP A 131 -15.46 -3.84 10.32
C ASP A 131 -16.49 -4.81 9.76
N LEU A 132 -16.02 -6.00 9.36
CA LEU A 132 -16.88 -7.07 8.84
C LEU A 132 -17.20 -8.13 9.92
N GLY A 133 -16.90 -7.85 11.20
CA GLY A 133 -17.09 -8.80 12.30
C GLY A 133 -16.09 -9.96 12.33
N ASP A 134 -15.04 -9.91 11.51
CA ASP A 134 -13.98 -10.92 11.43
C ASP A 134 -12.71 -10.55 12.20
N GLY A 135 -12.76 -9.42 12.92
CA GLY A 135 -11.75 -8.98 13.88
C GLY A 135 -10.70 -8.02 13.33
N LEU A 136 -9.91 -7.47 14.25
CA LEU A 136 -9.00 -6.37 13.98
C LEU A 136 -7.90 -6.72 12.97
N SER A 137 -7.33 -7.92 13.07
CA SER A 137 -6.27 -8.36 12.14
C SER A 137 -6.80 -8.45 10.71
N ALA A 138 -8.02 -8.92 10.49
CA ALA A 138 -8.60 -9.00 9.15
C ALA A 138 -8.87 -7.59 8.57
N ALA A 139 -9.33 -6.66 9.39
CA ALA A 139 -9.45 -5.25 8.99
C ALA A 139 -8.07 -4.65 8.60
N GLY A 140 -7.02 -4.91 9.38
CA GLY A 140 -5.65 -4.49 9.07
C GLY A 140 -5.12 -5.10 7.76
N LEU A 141 -5.39 -6.38 7.50
CA LEU A 141 -5.07 -7.04 6.23
C LEU A 141 -5.76 -6.36 5.04
N ARG A 142 -7.02 -5.94 5.19
CA ARG A 142 -7.73 -5.17 4.15
C ARG A 142 -7.09 -3.80 3.91
N VAL A 143 -6.63 -3.10 4.94
CA VAL A 143 -5.87 -1.84 4.77
C VAL A 143 -4.59 -2.06 3.96
N TYR A 144 -3.80 -3.07 4.33
CA TYR A 144 -2.58 -3.43 3.58
C TYR A 144 -2.89 -3.75 2.11
N SER A 145 -3.91 -4.57 1.89
CA SER A 145 -4.39 -4.97 0.58
C SER A 145 -4.80 -3.76 -0.29
N LYS A 146 -5.64 -2.87 0.24
CA LYS A 146 -6.07 -1.63 -0.44
C LYS A 146 -4.90 -0.72 -0.78
N MET A 147 -3.93 -0.59 0.13
CA MET A 147 -2.71 0.19 -0.11
C MET A 147 -1.88 -0.38 -1.26
N MET A 148 -1.59 -1.69 -1.25
CA MET A 148 -0.83 -2.35 -2.32
C MET A 148 -1.56 -2.29 -3.67
N ALA A 149 -2.87 -2.52 -3.65
CA ALA A 149 -3.72 -2.36 -4.82
C ALA A 149 -3.65 -0.93 -5.39
N ALA A 150 -3.75 0.08 -4.53
CA ALA A 150 -3.64 1.47 -4.96
C ALA A 150 -2.27 1.75 -5.58
N ARG A 151 -1.17 1.29 -4.97
CA ARG A 151 0.19 1.47 -5.51
C ARG A 151 0.36 0.88 -6.92
N ILE A 152 -0.17 -0.31 -7.17
CA ILE A 152 -0.14 -0.94 -8.50
C ILE A 152 -1.04 -0.17 -9.48
N SER A 153 -2.27 0.16 -9.08
CA SER A 153 -3.25 0.89 -9.91
C SER A 153 -2.74 2.28 -10.32
N ASP A 154 -2.06 2.96 -9.40
CA ASP A 154 -1.50 4.31 -9.58
C ASP A 154 -0.17 4.29 -10.37
N GLY A 155 0.30 3.11 -10.79
CA GLY A 155 1.56 2.95 -11.53
C GLY A 155 2.83 3.16 -10.69
N LEU A 156 2.70 3.20 -9.36
CA LEU A 156 3.80 3.43 -8.42
C LEU A 156 4.62 2.17 -8.16
N VAL A 157 4.07 1.00 -8.49
CA VAL A 157 4.72 -0.31 -8.42
C VAL A 157 4.33 -1.11 -9.65
N HIS A 158 5.28 -1.81 -10.26
CA HIS A 158 4.99 -2.69 -11.39
C HIS A 158 4.04 -3.83 -10.95
N PRO A 159 3.01 -4.21 -11.72
CA PRO A 159 2.01 -5.19 -11.30
C PRO A 159 2.60 -6.52 -10.80
N ALA A 160 3.61 -7.06 -11.48
CA ALA A 160 4.28 -8.29 -11.05
C ALA A 160 5.14 -8.13 -9.78
N VAL A 161 5.83 -6.98 -9.63
CA VAL A 161 6.61 -6.67 -8.42
C VAL A 161 5.67 -6.48 -7.23
N GLY A 162 4.62 -5.69 -7.44
CA GLY A 162 3.61 -5.42 -6.41
C GLY A 162 2.88 -6.68 -6.01
N GLY A 163 2.50 -7.53 -6.96
CA GLY A 163 1.87 -8.82 -6.66
C GLY A 163 2.78 -9.78 -5.90
N HIS A 164 4.09 -9.76 -6.14
CA HIS A 164 5.08 -10.54 -5.38
C HIS A 164 5.25 -10.03 -3.94
N ILE A 165 5.49 -8.72 -3.77
CA ILE A 165 5.57 -8.08 -2.43
C ILE A 165 4.30 -8.34 -1.62
N TRP A 166 3.15 -8.30 -2.30
CA TRP A 166 1.86 -8.52 -1.69
C TRP A 166 1.64 -9.98 -1.28
N SER A 167 2.22 -10.95 -2.00
CA SER A 167 2.12 -12.37 -1.69
C SER A 167 3.14 -12.90 -0.67
N ASP A 168 4.30 -12.25 -0.54
CA ASP A 168 5.36 -12.67 0.38
C ASP A 168 5.02 -12.44 1.85
N VAL A 169 3.98 -11.65 2.09
CA VAL A 169 3.44 -11.46 3.42
C VAL A 169 2.74 -12.76 3.86
N PRO A 170 3.20 -13.43 4.93
CA PRO A 170 2.55 -14.60 5.47
C PRO A 170 1.08 -14.28 5.65
N ALA A 171 0.22 -15.04 4.98
CA ALA A 171 -1.20 -14.93 5.21
C ALA A 171 -1.42 -15.02 6.73
N GLY A 172 -1.92 -13.93 7.32
CA GLY A 172 -2.52 -13.97 8.65
C GLY A 172 -3.56 -15.11 8.72
N PRO A 173 -4.12 -15.38 9.91
CA PRO A 173 -4.95 -16.57 10.16
C PRO A 173 -5.90 -16.85 8.99
N PRO A 174 -5.98 -18.13 8.55
CA PRO A 174 -6.42 -18.54 7.22
C PRO A 174 -7.64 -17.75 6.77
N HIS A 175 -7.49 -17.07 5.63
CA HIS A 175 -8.52 -16.27 4.97
C HIS A 175 -9.87 -16.98 5.09
N ARG A 176 -10.74 -16.48 5.97
CA ARG A 176 -12.10 -17.01 6.01
C ARG A 176 -12.74 -16.62 4.67
N PRO A 177 -13.59 -17.46 4.07
CA PRO A 177 -14.31 -17.11 2.85
C PRO A 177 -15.01 -15.74 2.96
N ASP A 178 -15.38 -15.36 4.18
CA ASP A 178 -16.09 -14.14 4.51
C ASP A 178 -15.18 -12.93 4.80
N SER A 179 -13.85 -13.07 4.74
CA SER A 179 -12.89 -11.97 5.02
C SER A 179 -12.87 -10.85 3.97
N GLY A 180 -13.72 -10.96 2.95
CA GLY A 180 -13.89 -9.97 1.90
C GLY A 180 -13.03 -10.22 0.65
N ARG A 181 -13.41 -9.54 -0.43
CA ARG A 181 -12.77 -9.67 -1.76
C ARG A 181 -11.30 -9.21 -1.75
N ASP A 182 -10.98 -8.21 -0.95
CA ASP A 182 -9.63 -7.64 -0.77
C ASP A 182 -8.60 -8.66 -0.28
N ILE A 183 -9.04 -9.69 0.43
CA ILE A 183 -8.16 -10.73 0.99
C ILE A 183 -8.17 -12.01 0.13
N THR A 184 -9.31 -12.38 -0.44
CA THR A 184 -9.42 -13.64 -1.21
C THR A 184 -8.71 -13.60 -2.56
N VAL A 185 -8.60 -12.42 -3.17
CA VAL A 185 -7.92 -12.21 -4.47
C VAL A 185 -6.39 -12.40 -4.41
N LEU A 186 -5.80 -12.40 -3.21
CA LEU A 186 -4.34 -12.45 -3.01
C LEU A 186 -3.69 -13.67 -3.65
N ARG A 187 -4.30 -14.86 -3.49
CA ARG A 187 -3.81 -16.10 -4.12
C ARG A 187 -3.80 -16.03 -5.65
N THR A 188 -4.75 -15.30 -6.23
CA THR A 188 -4.81 -15.11 -7.69
C THR A 188 -3.68 -14.20 -8.16
N ILE A 189 -3.44 -13.09 -7.46
CA ILE A 189 -2.36 -12.14 -7.80
C ILE A 189 -0.99 -12.79 -7.61
N GLU A 190 -0.80 -13.59 -6.56
CA GLU A 190 0.41 -14.39 -6.34
C GLU A 190 0.69 -15.34 -7.51
N ALA A 191 -0.30 -16.14 -7.90
CA ALA A 191 -0.16 -17.10 -8.98
C ALA A 191 0.16 -16.41 -10.33
N LEU A 192 -0.50 -15.28 -10.60
CA LEU A 192 -0.21 -14.45 -11.77
C LEU A 192 1.21 -13.89 -11.74
N SER A 193 1.68 -13.39 -10.59
CA SER A 193 3.04 -12.83 -10.46
C SER A 193 4.13 -13.89 -10.63
N LYS A 194 3.90 -15.11 -10.12
CA LYS A 194 4.80 -16.25 -10.35
C LYS A 194 4.84 -16.67 -11.82
N THR A 195 3.68 -16.70 -12.49
CA THR A 195 3.58 -17.03 -13.92
C THR A 195 4.24 -15.95 -14.79
N TRP A 196 4.14 -14.68 -14.40
CA TRP A 196 4.79 -13.56 -15.10
C TRP A 196 6.31 -13.73 -15.21
N CYS A 197 6.94 -14.29 -14.17
CA CYS A 197 8.38 -14.53 -14.17
C CYS A 197 8.79 -15.60 -15.18
N THR A 198 7.98 -16.64 -15.34
CA THR A 198 8.30 -17.84 -16.14
C THR A 198 7.70 -17.84 -17.55
N ALA A 199 6.79 -16.92 -17.88
CA ALA A 199 6.14 -16.82 -19.18
C ALA A 199 6.33 -15.43 -19.84
N PRO A 200 7.51 -15.15 -20.44
CA PRO A 200 7.84 -13.84 -21.01
C PRO A 200 6.86 -13.34 -22.09
N THR A 201 6.34 -14.24 -22.93
CA THR A 201 5.40 -13.90 -24.01
C THR A 201 4.03 -13.47 -23.49
N ASP A 202 3.66 -13.92 -22.29
CA ASP A 202 2.33 -13.70 -21.72
C ASP A 202 2.31 -12.53 -20.73
N ARG A 203 3.49 -11.94 -20.43
CA ARG A 203 3.65 -10.84 -19.46
C ARG A 203 2.65 -9.69 -19.65
N PRO A 204 2.41 -9.14 -20.86
CA PRO A 204 1.45 -8.06 -21.04
C PRO A 204 0.01 -8.45 -20.70
N GLN A 205 -0.37 -9.70 -20.97
CA GLN A 205 -1.69 -10.22 -20.62
C GLN A 205 -1.82 -10.42 -19.12
N ILE A 206 -0.80 -11.00 -18.48
CA ILE A 206 -0.77 -11.23 -17.03
C ILE A 206 -0.79 -9.90 -16.27
N GLU A 207 -0.03 -8.90 -16.70
CA GLU A 207 -0.04 -7.54 -16.14
C GLU A 207 -1.43 -6.92 -16.21
N ARG A 208 -2.12 -7.04 -17.35
CA ARG A 208 -3.50 -6.57 -17.51
C ARG A 208 -4.46 -7.27 -16.55
N MET A 209 -4.33 -8.60 -16.40
CA MET A 209 -5.14 -9.36 -15.45
C MET A 209 -4.92 -8.90 -14.00
N ILE A 210 -3.67 -8.62 -13.62
CA ILE A 210 -3.35 -8.07 -12.28
C ILE A 210 -3.98 -6.68 -12.14
N LEU A 211 -3.79 -5.77 -13.10
CA LEU A 211 -4.33 -4.41 -13.08
C LEU A 211 -5.87 -4.40 -12.98
N ASP A 212 -6.57 -5.23 -13.76
CA ASP A 212 -8.03 -5.34 -13.73
C ASP A 212 -8.54 -5.75 -12.35
N ARG A 213 -7.85 -6.70 -11.69
CA ARG A 213 -8.20 -7.14 -10.34
C ARG A 213 -7.93 -6.04 -9.32
N VAL A 214 -6.76 -5.43 -9.40
CA VAL A 214 -6.29 -4.42 -8.46
C VAL A 214 -7.12 -3.14 -8.51
N HIS A 215 -7.58 -2.73 -9.69
CA HIS A 215 -8.48 -1.59 -9.84
C HIS A 215 -9.82 -1.76 -9.10
N THR A 216 -10.20 -2.99 -8.72
CA THR A 216 -11.42 -3.26 -7.95
C THR A 216 -11.20 -3.25 -6.43
N LEU A 217 -9.97 -3.05 -5.96
CA LEU A 217 -9.57 -3.24 -4.55
C LEU A 217 -8.79 -2.05 -3.97
N GLY A 218 -8.32 -1.09 -4.77
CA GLY A 218 -7.56 0.06 -4.26
C GLY A 218 -8.38 0.97 -3.33
N TRP A 219 -7.90 2.19 -3.09
CA TRP A 219 -8.66 3.21 -2.32
C TRP A 219 -9.96 3.68 -2.98
N LYS A 220 -10.41 3.03 -4.06
CA LYS A 220 -11.66 3.39 -4.71
C LYS A 220 -12.80 3.14 -3.72
N THR A 221 -13.55 4.21 -3.51
CA THR A 221 -14.76 4.28 -2.71
C THR A 221 -15.69 3.12 -3.03
N GLU A 222 -15.90 2.23 -2.06
CA GLU A 222 -17.22 1.61 -1.92
C GLU A 222 -18.19 2.73 -1.60
N HIS A 223 -18.71 3.39 -2.64
CA HIS A 223 -19.95 4.13 -2.49
C HIS A 223 -21.07 3.09 -2.37
N PRO A 224 -21.86 3.10 -1.28
CA PRO A 224 -23.19 2.54 -1.35
C PRO A 224 -23.98 3.52 -2.22
N ASP A 225 -24.04 3.26 -3.52
CA ASP A 225 -25.20 3.47 -4.40
C ASP A 225 -24.78 3.69 -5.87
N SER A 226 -25.04 2.66 -6.67
CA SER A 226 -25.58 2.70 -8.04
C SER A 226 -25.01 3.71 -9.05
N THR A 227 -24.33 3.22 -10.09
CA THR A 227 -24.92 2.95 -11.42
C THR A 227 -23.82 2.68 -12.45
N SER A 228 -24.12 1.73 -13.34
CA SER A 228 -23.33 1.35 -14.50
C SER A 228 -22.78 2.54 -15.29
N GLY A 229 -21.46 2.65 -15.39
CA GLY A 229 -20.77 3.56 -16.29
C GLY A 229 -19.46 2.93 -16.73
N CYS A 230 -19.24 2.85 -18.05
CA CYS A 230 -18.11 2.19 -18.71
C CYS A 230 -16.74 2.57 -18.11
N PRO A 231 -15.74 1.68 -18.17
CA PRO A 231 -14.38 2.00 -17.72
C PRO A 231 -13.81 3.10 -18.62
N GLY A 232 -13.60 4.28 -18.03
CA GLY A 232 -12.93 5.40 -18.68
C GLY A 232 -11.51 5.02 -19.04
N THR A 233 -11.21 5.06 -20.33
CA THR A 233 -9.87 5.01 -20.90
C THR A 233 -9.06 6.21 -20.40
N TRP A 234 -8.10 5.96 -19.51
CA TRP A 234 -7.08 6.94 -19.17
C TRP A 234 -6.00 6.93 -20.26
N HIS A 235 -6.03 7.92 -21.15
CA HIS A 235 -4.88 8.28 -21.96
C HIS A 235 -4.03 9.26 -21.15
N ALA A 236 -2.77 8.91 -20.88
CA ALA A 236 -1.80 9.87 -20.38
C ALA A 236 -1.66 10.99 -21.42
N GLN A 237 -2.11 12.21 -21.09
CA GLN A 237 -1.81 13.37 -21.91
C GLN A 237 -0.31 13.62 -21.86
N ALA A 238 0.33 13.65 -23.03
CA ALA A 238 1.68 14.15 -23.16
C ALA A 238 1.75 15.59 -22.62
N PRO A 239 2.86 16.00 -21.99
CA PRO A 239 3.00 17.35 -21.49
C PRO A 239 2.80 18.37 -22.63
N PRO A 240 2.22 19.55 -22.33
CA PRO A 240 2.08 20.61 -23.31
C PRO A 240 3.46 20.95 -23.89
N THR A 241 3.52 20.97 -25.22
CA THR A 241 4.68 21.51 -25.94
C THR A 241 4.59 23.02 -25.81
N ASP A 242 5.29 23.58 -24.82
CA ASP A 242 5.50 25.02 -24.77
C ASP A 242 6.22 25.46 -26.05
N ASP A 243 5.61 26.42 -26.72
CA ASP A 243 6.16 27.17 -27.84
C ASP A 243 7.58 27.64 -27.51
N ARG A 244 8.57 27.07 -28.21
CA ARG A 244 9.91 27.65 -28.24
C ARG A 244 9.82 29.03 -28.90
N PRO A 245 10.25 30.12 -28.24
CA PRO A 245 10.50 31.36 -28.96
C PRO A 245 11.69 31.13 -29.92
N PRO A 246 11.67 31.73 -31.13
CA PRO A 246 12.77 31.58 -32.07
C PRO A 246 14.03 32.24 -31.49
N PHE A 247 15.15 31.53 -31.56
CA PHE A 247 16.47 32.09 -31.27
C PHE A 247 16.74 33.28 -32.21
N PRO A 248 17.24 34.42 -31.71
CA PRO A 248 17.71 35.49 -32.57
C PRO A 248 19.04 35.06 -33.21
N HIS A 249 19.11 35.15 -34.54
CA HIS A 249 20.35 35.07 -35.28
C HIS A 249 21.20 36.32 -35.01
N THR A 250 22.38 36.12 -34.45
CA THR A 250 23.61 36.89 -34.73
C THR A 250 24.81 36.01 -34.46
#